data_AF-A0A352PLC8-F1
#
_entry.id   AF-A0A352PLC8-F1
#
_cell.length_a   1.000
_cell.length_b   1.000
_cell.length_c   1.000
_cell.angle_alpha   90.00
_cell.angle_beta   90.00
_cell.angle_gamma   90.00
#
_symmetry.space_group_name_H-M   'P 1'
#
loop_
_entity.id
_entity.type
_entity.pdbx_description
1 polymer ?
#
loop_
_entity_poly.entity_id
_entity_poly.type
_entity_poly.pdbx_seq_one_letter_code
_entity_poly.pdbx_strand_id
1 'polypeptide(L)'
;GVVMARWGGHFQWAGFAWTLFGTIMNGILYEFFARAKATSLQKCFYACMGMGTLGLVLSAGASWSAIAEPKLILLVLGFAFVGGFLYWIANLMAFENLPTTEASVLAQGETPAVILGASVMLGEHLTFVQWVGVGIALYGAWYLSRWLAKQSVQDQPAA
;
A
#
# COMPACT_ATOMS: atom_id res chain seq x y z
N GLY A 1 -6.08 16.19 -19.19
CA GLY A 1 -6.98 15.42 -18.32
C GLY A 1 -6.48 14.00 -18.27
N VAL A 2 -6.27 13.46 -17.08
CA VAL A 2 -5.94 12.04 -16.92
C VAL A 2 -7.21 11.25 -17.23
N VAL A 3 -7.20 10.50 -18.32
CA VAL A 3 -8.29 9.58 -18.66
C VAL A 3 -8.18 8.40 -17.69
N MET A 4 -8.81 8.50 -16.51
CA MET A 4 -9.08 7.32 -15.70
C MET A 4 -10.02 6.44 -16.51
N ALA A 5 -9.60 5.21 -16.81
CA ALA A 5 -10.27 4.29 -17.70
C ALA A 5 -11.73 4.07 -17.26
N ARG A 6 -12.66 4.73 -17.94
CA ARG A 6 -14.09 4.43 -17.84
C ARG A 6 -14.32 3.08 -18.51
N TRP A 7 -14.49 2.03 -17.69
CA TRP A 7 -15.08 0.74 -18.01
C TRP A 7 -14.45 -0.04 -19.19
N GLY A 8 -13.85 -1.20 -18.89
CA GLY A 8 -13.39 -2.15 -19.92
C GLY A 8 -11.97 -1.92 -20.43
N GLY A 9 -11.04 -1.55 -19.54
CA GLY A 9 -9.62 -1.51 -19.89
C GLY A 9 -9.15 -2.88 -20.39
N HIS A 10 -8.52 -2.92 -21.57
CA HIS A 10 -7.87 -4.13 -22.06
C HIS A 10 -6.90 -4.64 -20.99
N PHE A 11 -6.94 -5.94 -20.71
CA PHE A 11 -6.03 -6.55 -19.76
C PHE A 11 -4.59 -6.35 -20.25
N GLN A 12 -3.80 -5.57 -19.50
CA GLN A 12 -2.41 -5.30 -19.81
C GLN A 12 -1.52 -6.32 -19.10
N TRP A 13 -1.08 -7.35 -19.82
CA TRP A 13 -0.20 -8.39 -19.29
C TRP A 13 1.09 -7.83 -18.69
N ALA A 14 1.66 -6.81 -19.31
CA ALA A 14 2.86 -6.15 -18.80
C ALA A 14 2.58 -5.48 -17.44
N GLY A 15 1.45 -4.77 -17.31
CA GLY A 15 1.03 -4.17 -16.04
C GLY A 15 0.82 -5.23 -14.96
N PHE A 16 0.12 -6.32 -15.31
CA PHE A 16 -0.08 -7.44 -14.39
C PHE A 16 1.24 -8.09 -13.93
N ALA A 17 2.18 -8.32 -14.85
CA ALA A 17 3.49 -8.89 -14.51
C ALA A 17 4.27 -7.97 -13.56
N TRP A 18 4.23 -6.65 -13.79
CA TRP A 18 4.84 -5.66 -12.89
C TRP A 18 4.17 -5.64 -11.52
N THR A 19 2.84 -5.73 -11.45
CA THR A 19 2.12 -5.85 -10.17
C THR A 19 2.52 -7.11 -9.43
N LEU A 20 2.56 -8.26 -10.10
CA LEU A 20 2.94 -9.53 -9.49
C LEU A 20 4.38 -9.50 -8.97
N PHE A 21 5.31 -8.98 -9.77
CA PHE A 21 6.69 -8.76 -9.35
C PHE A 21 6.76 -7.85 -8.12
N GLY A 22 6.03 -6.73 -8.14
CA GLY A 22 5.94 -5.81 -7.02
C GLY A 22 5.43 -6.48 -5.74
N THR A 23 4.37 -7.28 -5.83
CA THR A 23 3.81 -8.03 -4.69
C THR A 23 4.83 -9.01 -4.10
N ILE A 24 5.52 -9.79 -4.94
CA ILE A 24 6.53 -10.75 -4.51
C ILE A 24 7.70 -10.02 -3.82
N MET A 25 8.22 -8.97 -4.46
CA MET A 25 9.33 -8.19 -3.90
C MET A 25 8.96 -7.50 -2.60
N ASN A 26 7.72 -7.03 -2.46
CA ASN A 26 7.24 -6.42 -1.22
C ASN A 26 7.16 -7.45 -0.07
N GLY A 27 6.69 -8.67 -0.36
CA GLY A 27 6.70 -9.76 0.62
C GLY A 27 8.12 -10.13 1.08
N ILE A 28 9.05 -10.26 0.13
CA ILE A 28 10.47 -10.51 0.42
C ILE A 28 11.07 -9.38 1.27
N LEU A 29 10.74 -8.13 0.94
CA LEU A 29 11.23 -6.95 1.68
C LEU A 29 10.79 -6.98 3.14
N TYR A 30 9.50 -7.21 3.42
CA TYR A 30 9.00 -7.27 4.80
C TYR A 30 9.61 -8.45 5.58
N GLU A 31 9.80 -9.60 4.94
CA GLU A 31 10.46 -10.75 5.57
C GLU A 31 11.92 -10.42 5.95
N PHE A 32 12.65 -9.71 5.09
CA PHE A 32 14.00 -9.24 5.43
C PHE A 32 14.01 -8.17 6.52
N PHE A 33 13.02 -7.26 6.51
CA PHE A 33 12.91 -6.21 7.53
C PHE A 33 12.60 -6.76 8.92
N ALA A 34 11.77 -7.80 9.02
CA ALA A 34 11.51 -8.49 10.28
C ALA A 34 12.78 -9.13 10.85
N ARG A 35 13.68 -9.62 9.98
CA ARG A 35 14.95 -10.28 10.37
C ARG A 35 16.11 -9.30 10.59
N ALA A 36 16.01 -8.07 10.09
CA ALA A 36 17.09 -7.10 10.18
C ALA A 36 17.24 -6.56 11.61
N LYS A 37 18.47 -6.61 12.14
CA LYS A 37 18.82 -6.12 13.49
C LYS A 37 18.87 -4.60 13.63
N ALA A 38 18.60 -3.87 12.55
CA ALA A 38 18.58 -2.41 12.57
C ALA A 38 17.33 -1.89 13.31
N THR A 39 17.38 -0.66 13.82
CA THR A 39 16.19 -0.02 14.38
C THR A 39 15.19 0.36 13.27
N SER A 40 13.92 0.55 13.61
CA SER A 40 12.86 0.92 12.65
C SER A 40 13.21 2.19 11.87
N LEU A 41 13.80 3.18 12.55
CA LEU A 41 14.27 4.43 11.93
C LEU A 41 15.43 4.20 10.96
N GLN A 42 16.37 3.30 11.28
CA GLN A 42 17.45 2.94 10.37
C GLN A 42 16.91 2.23 9.12
N LYS A 43 15.99 1.26 9.30
CA LYS A 43 15.32 0.58 8.18
C LYS A 43 14.60 1.59 7.28
N CYS A 44 13.85 2.52 7.89
CA CYS A 44 13.18 3.61 7.19
C CYS A 44 14.17 4.49 6.42
N PHE A 45 15.26 4.92 7.06
CA PHE A 45 16.28 5.76 6.44
C PHE A 45 16.89 5.10 5.21
N TYR A 46 17.33 3.84 5.31
CA TYR A 46 17.91 3.12 4.18
C TYR A 46 16.89 2.84 3.07
N ALA A 47 15.64 2.56 3.41
CA ALA A 47 14.56 2.42 2.44
C ALA A 47 14.32 3.72 1.66
N CYS A 48 14.23 4.86 2.36
CA CYS A 48 14.08 6.18 1.76
C CYS A 48 15.27 6.54 0.87
N MET A 49 16.49 6.25 1.30
CA MET A 49 17.71 6.43 0.49
C MET A 49 17.68 5.60 -0.79
N GLY A 50 17.28 4.32 -0.69
CA GLY A 50 17.14 3.43 -1.84
C GLY A 50 16.09 3.91 -2.83
N MET A 51 14.89 4.27 -2.35
CA MET A 51 13.82 4.82 -3.19
C MET A 51 14.20 6.16 -3.81
N GLY A 52 14.85 7.05 -3.06
CA GLY A 52 15.32 8.34 -3.57
C GLY A 52 16.38 8.17 -4.67
N THR A 53 17.34 7.27 -4.46
CA THR A 53 18.38 6.97 -5.46
C THR A 53 17.77 6.40 -6.74
N LEU A 54 16.86 5.42 -6.61
CA LEU A 54 16.15 4.84 -7.76
C LEU A 54 15.31 5.91 -8.47
N GLY A 55 14.61 6.76 -7.71
CA GLY A 55 13.83 7.87 -8.24
C GLY A 55 14.68 8.84 -9.06
N LEU A 56 15.87 9.22 -8.57
CA LEU A 56 16.80 10.09 -9.28
C LEU A 56 17.30 9.44 -10.59
N VAL A 57 17.67 8.16 -10.54
CA VAL A 57 18.14 7.42 -11.73
C VAL A 57 17.04 7.34 -12.79
N LEU A 58 15.82 6.98 -12.40
CA LEU A 58 14.68 6.88 -13.31
C LEU A 58 14.22 8.25 -13.84
N SER A 59 14.53 9.34 -13.12
CA SER A 59 14.15 10.70 -13.51
C SER A 59 15.19 11.44 -14.33
N ALA A 60 16.38 10.85 -14.59
CA ALA A 60 17.51 11.54 -15.20
C ALA A 60 17.22 12.15 -16.59
N GLY A 61 16.21 11.65 -17.30
CA GLY A 61 15.75 12.19 -18.60
C GLY A 61 14.30 12.69 -18.60
N ALA A 62 13.65 12.78 -17.44
CA ALA A 62 12.24 13.14 -17.35
C ALA A 62 12.05 14.67 -17.36
N SER A 63 11.00 15.15 -18.04
CA SER A 63 10.62 16.57 -17.98
C SER A 63 9.80 16.84 -16.71
N TRP A 64 10.28 17.77 -15.89
CA TRP A 64 9.59 18.23 -14.69
C TRP A 64 8.60 19.38 -14.95
N SER A 65 8.49 19.83 -16.21
CA SER A 65 7.63 20.94 -16.61
C SER A 65 6.15 20.74 -16.25
N ALA A 66 5.66 19.49 -16.31
CA ALA A 66 4.28 19.15 -16.00
C ALA A 66 3.90 19.38 -14.52
N ILE A 67 4.89 19.45 -13.62
CA ILE A 67 4.66 19.71 -12.19
C ILE A 67 5.32 20.99 -11.72
N ALA A 68 5.86 21.83 -12.62
CA ALA A 68 6.62 23.03 -12.25
C ALA A 68 5.76 24.13 -11.60
N GLU A 69 4.43 24.03 -11.69
CA GLU A 69 3.53 24.96 -11.00
C GLU A 69 3.65 24.81 -9.48
N PRO A 70 3.89 25.88 -8.70
CA PRO A 70 4.12 25.79 -7.26
C PRO A 70 3.02 25.07 -6.48
N LYS A 71 1.76 25.23 -6.90
CA LYS A 71 0.62 24.53 -6.28
C LYS A 71 0.70 23.02 -6.51
N LEU A 72 1.06 22.58 -7.71
CA LEU A 72 1.22 21.17 -8.03
C LEU A 72 2.42 20.57 -7.29
N ILE A 73 3.54 21.30 -7.19
CA ILE A 73 4.69 20.86 -6.38
C ILE A 73 4.26 20.62 -4.93
N LEU A 74 3.53 21.56 -4.32
CA LEU A 74 3.07 21.42 -2.94
C LEU A 74 2.13 20.21 -2.77
N LEU A 75 1.23 19.96 -3.72
CA LEU A 75 0.37 18.77 -3.69
C LEU A 75 1.17 17.48 -3.84
N VAL A 76 2.17 17.45 -4.73
CA VAL A 76 3.06 16.28 -4.91
C VAL A 76 3.89 16.03 -3.65
N LEU A 77 4.43 17.09 -3.03
CA LEU A 77 5.16 16.97 -1.77
C LEU A 77 4.26 16.49 -0.62
N GLY A 78 3.03 17.02 -0.53
CA GLY A 78 2.04 16.57 0.44
C GLY A 78 1.67 15.10 0.26
N PHE A 79 1.45 14.68 -0.99
CA PHE A 79 1.18 13.28 -1.34
C PHE A 79 2.37 12.38 -1.00
N ALA A 80 3.60 12.77 -1.36
CA ALA A 80 4.81 12.01 -1.06
C ALA A 80 5.06 11.90 0.45
N PHE A 81 4.75 12.94 1.22
CA PHE A 81 4.89 12.93 2.67
C PHE A 81 3.83 12.02 3.34
N VAL A 82 2.55 12.19 3.00
CA VAL A 82 1.47 11.43 3.65
C VAL A 82 1.39 10.01 3.11
N GLY A 83 1.23 9.85 1.80
CA GLY A 83 1.07 8.54 1.15
C GLY A 83 2.39 7.77 0.99
N GLY A 84 3.52 8.47 1.00
CA GLY A 84 4.84 7.83 0.99
C GLY A 84 5.38 7.64 2.40
N PHE A 85 5.87 8.72 3.02
CA PHE A 85 6.66 8.63 4.25
C PHE A 85 5.85 8.18 5.48
N LEU A 86 4.71 8.81 5.78
CA LEU A 86 3.89 8.45 6.94
C LEU A 86 3.29 7.05 6.81
N TYR A 87 2.78 6.73 5.63
CA TYR A 87 2.32 5.38 5.30
C TYR A 87 3.42 4.33 5.50
N TRP A 88 4.65 4.63 5.07
CA TRP A 88 5.78 3.73 5.25
C TRP A 88 6.11 3.48 6.72
N ILE A 89 6.12 4.52 7.55
CA ILE A 89 6.33 4.39 9.00
C ILE A 89 5.22 3.55 9.63
N ALA A 90 3.96 3.81 9.28
CA ALA A 90 2.82 3.06 9.79
C ALA A 90 2.95 1.56 9.46
N ASN A 91 3.36 1.23 8.24
CA ASN A 91 3.61 -0.15 7.84
C ASN A 91 4.78 -0.76 8.62
N LEU A 92 5.92 -0.08 8.74
CA LEU A 92 7.05 -0.58 9.52
C LEU A 92 6.63 -0.89 10.96
N MET A 93 5.91 0.02 11.61
CA MET A 93 5.39 -0.21 12.96
C MET A 93 4.42 -1.40 13.01
N ALA A 94 3.52 -1.54 12.04
CA ALA A 94 2.61 -2.68 11.99
C ALA A 94 3.37 -4.01 11.86
N PHE A 95 4.33 -4.11 10.92
CA PHE A 95 5.10 -5.32 10.68
C PHE A 95 6.14 -5.64 11.77
N GLU A 96 6.53 -4.67 12.60
CA GLU A 96 7.39 -4.93 13.76
C GLU A 96 6.62 -5.38 15.00
N ASN A 97 5.37 -4.95 15.14
CA ASN A 97 4.56 -5.22 16.35
C ASN A 97 3.51 -6.32 16.16
N LEU A 98 3.23 -6.74 14.92
CA LEU A 98 2.25 -7.77 14.59
C LEU A 98 2.90 -8.89 13.77
N PRO A 99 2.39 -10.13 13.87
CA PRO A 99 2.73 -11.19 12.92
C PRO A 99 2.51 -10.73 11.47
N THR A 100 3.41 -11.10 10.56
CA THR A 100 3.38 -10.68 9.14
C THR A 100 2.01 -10.90 8.49
N THR A 101 1.33 -11.99 8.82
CA THR A 101 -0.01 -12.31 8.32
C THR A 101 -1.05 -11.30 8.79
N GLU A 102 -1.05 -10.93 10.07
CA GLU A 102 -1.98 -9.94 10.64
C GLU A 102 -1.75 -8.55 10.07
N ALA A 103 -0.49 -8.10 10.01
CA ALA A 103 -0.12 -6.83 9.40
C ALA A 103 -0.54 -6.77 7.91
N SER A 104 -0.37 -7.88 7.17
CA SER A 104 -0.76 -7.97 5.77
C SER A 104 -2.28 -7.90 5.57
N VAL A 105 -3.06 -8.54 6.45
CA VAL A 105 -4.53 -8.45 6.41
C VAL A 105 -4.99 -7.02 6.72
N LEU A 106 -4.36 -6.36 7.69
CA LEU A 106 -4.66 -4.96 8.01
C LEU A 106 -4.36 -4.03 6.82
N ALA A 107 -3.21 -4.22 6.16
CA ALA A 107 -2.81 -3.43 4.99
C ALA A 107 -3.79 -3.58 3.82
N GLN A 108 -4.39 -4.76 3.61
CA GLN A 108 -5.41 -4.95 2.56
C GLN A 108 -6.67 -4.10 2.77
N GLY A 109 -6.95 -3.66 3.99
CA GLY A 109 -8.06 -2.75 4.29
C GLY A 109 -7.94 -1.38 3.61
N GLU A 110 -6.73 -0.99 3.20
CA GLU A 110 -6.49 0.27 2.49
C GLU A 110 -7.27 0.35 1.17
N THR A 111 -7.28 -0.74 0.39
CA THR A 111 -7.93 -0.75 -0.93
C THR A 111 -9.43 -0.45 -0.88
N PRO A 112 -10.27 -1.17 -0.09
CA PRO A 112 -11.68 -0.82 0.02
C PRO A 112 -11.88 0.55 0.70
N ALA A 113 -11.01 0.97 1.62
CA ALA A 113 -11.11 2.31 2.20
C ALA A 113 -10.90 3.42 1.16
N VAL A 114 -9.92 3.27 0.27
CA VAL A 114 -9.68 4.21 -0.85
C VAL A 114 -10.83 4.19 -1.83
N ILE A 115 -11.37 3.02 -2.19
CA ILE A 115 -12.53 2.89 -3.09
C ILE A 115 -13.75 3.63 -2.52
N LEU A 116 -14.06 3.41 -1.24
CA LEU A 116 -15.19 4.06 -0.56
C LEU A 116 -14.95 5.56 -0.40
N GLY A 117 -13.73 5.96 -0.03
CA GLY A 117 -13.34 7.36 0.09
C GLY A 117 -13.47 8.11 -1.24
N ALA A 118 -13.00 7.52 -2.34
CA ALA A 118 -13.15 8.07 -3.68
C ALA A 118 -14.63 8.19 -4.08
N SER A 119 -15.45 7.17 -3.77
CA SER A 119 -16.90 7.22 -4.05
C SER A 119 -17.59 8.39 -3.34
N VAL A 120 -17.24 8.64 -2.07
CA VAL A 120 -17.83 9.74 -1.29
C VAL A 120 -17.27 11.11 -1.70
N MET A 121 -15.94 11.23 -1.84
CA MET A 121 -15.28 12.52 -2.03
C MET A 121 -15.33 13.03 -3.47
N LEU A 122 -15.31 12.12 -4.45
CA LEU A 122 -15.30 12.45 -5.88
C LEU A 122 -16.68 12.25 -6.54
N GLY A 123 -17.66 11.75 -5.78
CA GLY A 123 -18.98 11.42 -6.31
C GLY A 123 -18.96 10.27 -7.32
N GLU A 124 -17.94 9.40 -7.25
CA GLU A 124 -17.84 8.25 -8.14
C GLU A 124 -18.86 7.17 -7.75
N HIS A 125 -19.64 6.71 -8.73
CA HIS A 125 -20.62 5.65 -8.52
C HIS A 125 -19.98 4.28 -8.78
N LEU A 126 -19.97 3.46 -7.74
CA LEU A 126 -19.59 2.05 -7.84
C LEU A 126 -20.76 1.27 -8.45
N THR A 127 -20.46 0.41 -9.42
CA THR A 127 -21.42 -0.56 -9.94
C THR A 127 -21.71 -1.65 -8.94
N PHE A 128 -22.80 -2.38 -9.18
CA PHE A 128 -23.15 -3.56 -8.40
C PHE A 128 -22.01 -4.58 -8.29
N VAL A 129 -21.27 -4.85 -9.38
CA VAL A 129 -20.15 -5.81 -9.37
C VAL A 129 -18.99 -5.30 -8.49
N GLN A 130 -18.69 -4.01 -8.54
CA GLN A 130 -17.68 -3.42 -7.66
C GLN A 130 -18.11 -3.47 -6.18
N TRP A 131 -19.39 -3.22 -5.89
CA TRP A 131 -19.94 -3.39 -4.55
C TRP A 131 -19.83 -4.82 -4.03
N VAL A 132 -20.08 -5.82 -4.88
CA VAL A 132 -19.86 -7.23 -4.54
C VAL A 132 -18.37 -7.45 -4.22
N GLY A 133 -17.45 -6.92 -5.03
CA GLY A 133 -16.01 -7.00 -4.78
C GLY A 133 -15.59 -6.37 -3.44
N VAL A 134 -16.09 -5.17 -3.14
CA VAL A 134 -15.87 -4.50 -1.84
C VAL A 134 -16.43 -5.34 -0.69
N GLY A 135 -17.64 -5.89 -0.84
CA GLY A 135 -18.26 -6.77 0.16
C GLY A 135 -17.43 -8.01 0.45
N ILE A 136 -16.93 -8.69 -0.60
CA ILE A 136 -16.05 -9.86 -0.46
C ILE A 136 -14.75 -9.47 0.24
N ALA A 137 -14.12 -8.35 -0.13
CA ALA A 137 -12.87 -7.89 0.48
C ALA A 137 -13.06 -7.58 1.98
N LEU A 138 -14.10 -6.83 2.33
CA LEU A 138 -14.42 -6.49 3.72
C LEU A 138 -14.76 -7.72 4.55
N TYR A 139 -15.56 -8.63 4.00
CA TYR A 139 -15.90 -9.89 4.67
C TYR A 139 -14.66 -10.78 4.86
N GLY A 140 -13.81 -10.91 3.84
CA GLY A 140 -12.56 -11.66 3.91
C GLY A 140 -11.62 -11.11 4.98
N ALA A 141 -11.43 -9.79 5.02
CA ALA A 141 -10.64 -9.12 6.04
C ALA A 141 -11.21 -9.38 7.45
N TRP A 142 -12.51 -9.19 7.64
CA TRP A 142 -13.18 -9.47 8.92
C TRP A 142 -13.02 -10.92 9.36
N TYR A 143 -13.23 -11.87 8.44
CA TYR A 143 -13.12 -13.31 8.72
C TYR A 143 -11.68 -13.68 9.12
N LEU A 144 -10.69 -13.23 8.36
CA LEU A 144 -9.27 -13.49 8.62
C LEU A 144 -8.83 -12.87 9.95
N SER A 145 -9.19 -11.61 10.22
CA SER A 145 -8.89 -10.97 11.50
C SER A 145 -9.50 -11.72 12.68
N ARG A 146 -10.75 -12.22 12.55
CA ARG A 146 -11.38 -13.03 13.60
C ARG A 146 -10.71 -14.39 13.79
N TRP A 147 -10.27 -15.02 12.71
CA TRP A 147 -9.59 -16.30 12.78
C TRP A 147 -8.22 -16.15 13.45
N LEU A 148 -7.44 -15.14 13.08
CA LEU A 148 -6.15 -14.81 13.69
C LEU A 148 -6.28 -14.47 15.18
N ALA A 149 -7.29 -13.67 15.54
CA ALA A 149 -7.58 -13.34 16.94
C ALA A 149 -7.94 -14.57 17.81
N LYS A 150 -8.45 -15.65 17.22
CA LYS A 150 -8.69 -16.90 17.95
C LYS A 150 -7.41 -17.71 18.16
N GLN A 151 -6.51 -17.71 17.18
CA GLN A 151 -5.24 -18.42 17.29
C GLN A 151 -4.33 -17.81 18.35
N SER A 152 -4.24 -16.47 18.41
CA SER A 152 -3.39 -15.77 19.39
C SER A 152 -3.79 -16.05 20.85
N VAL A 153 -5.07 -16.34 21.11
CA VAL A 153 -5.57 -16.75 22.44
C VAL A 153 -5.19 -18.19 22.77
N GLN A 154 -5.10 -19.05 21.76
CA GLN A 154 -4.85 -20.48 21.94
C GLN A 154 -3.36 -20.79 22.15
N ASP A 155 -2.47 -19.95 21.64
CA ASP A 155 -1.01 -20.07 21.80
C ASP A 155 -0.47 -19.47 23.12
N GLN A 156 -1.31 -18.86 23.96
CA GLN A 156 -0.89 -18.45 25.31
C GLN A 156 -0.89 -19.68 26.24
N PRO A 157 0.25 -20.05 26.85
CA PRO A 157 0.27 -21.14 27.81
C PRO A 157 -0.65 -20.77 28.98
N ALA A 158 -1.49 -21.71 29.40
CA ALA A 158 -2.33 -21.56 30.59
C ALA A 158 -1.43 -21.18 31.77
N ALA A 159 -1.65 -19.97 32.30
CA ALA A 159 -0.96 -19.44 33.46
C ALA A 159 -1.29 -20.25 34.72
#